data_AF-G7H1P1-F1
#
_entry.id   AF-G7H1P1-F1
#
_cell.length_a   1.000
_cell.length_b   1.000
_cell.length_c   1.000
_cell.angle_alpha   90.00
_cell.angle_beta   90.00
_cell.angle_gamma   90.00
#
_symmetry.space_group_name_H-M   'P 1'
#
loop_
_entity.id
_entity.type
_entity.pdbx_description
1 polymer ?
#
loop_
_entity_poly.entity_id
_entity_poly.type
_entity_poly.pdbx_seq_one_letter_code
_entity_poly.pdbx_strand_id
1 'polypeptide(L)' 'MNINGVRAAKVVSDDQAVVEVDSFRTATPHEIVPSSINLMKVDGEWKVCSPE' A
#
# COMPACT_ATOMS: atom_id res chain seq x y z
N MET A 1 -1.22 -3.73 -9.88
CA MET A 1 -1.94 -2.56 -9.33
C MET A 1 -1.09 -1.35 -9.65
N ASN A 2 -1.69 -0.26 -10.16
CA ASN A 2 -0.97 1.00 -10.35
C ASN A 2 -1.37 1.97 -9.24
N ILE A 3 -0.43 2.79 -8.78
CA ILE A 3 -0.66 3.78 -7.73
C ILE A 3 -0.85 5.14 -8.41
N ASN A 4 -2.01 5.76 -8.21
CA ASN A 4 -2.30 7.11 -8.66
C ASN A 4 -1.82 8.16 -7.64
N GLY A 5 -1.89 7.83 -6.34
CA GLY A 5 -1.43 8.71 -5.27
C GLY A 5 -1.41 8.04 -3.90
N VAL A 6 -0.64 8.63 -2.98
CA VAL A 6 -0.60 8.24 -1.56
C VAL A 6 -1.46 9.22 -0.77
N ARG A 7 -2.41 8.70 0.00
CA ARG A 7 -3.32 9.50 0.85
C ARG A 7 -2.79 9.63 2.26
N ALA A 8 -2.28 8.53 2.82
CA ALA A 8 -1.70 8.51 4.15
C ALA A 8 -0.70 7.36 4.28
N ALA A 9 0.22 7.50 5.24
CA ALA A 9 1.11 6.42 5.66
C ALA A 9 1.25 6.47 7.18
N LYS A 10 1.27 5.29 7.81
CA LYS A 10 1.48 5.15 9.25
C LYS A 10 2.36 3.95 9.52
N VAL A 11 3.42 4.18 10.29
CA VAL A 11 4.17 3.10 10.94
C VAL A 11 3.37 2.67 12.17
N VAL A 12 2.97 1.41 12.21
CA VAL A 12 2.13 0.81 13.27
C VAL A 12 3.01 0.22 14.37
N SER A 13 4.15 -0.37 13.99
CA SER A 13 5.22 -0.87 14.86
C SER A 13 6.57 -0.70 14.15
N ASP A 14 7.68 -1.00 14.83
CA ASP A 14 9.04 -0.88 14.26
C ASP A 14 9.22 -1.65 12.94
N ASP A 15 8.43 -2.69 12.74
CA ASP A 15 8.45 -3.61 11.62
C ASP A 15 7.15 -3.65 10.79
N GLN A 16 6.12 -2.86 11.11
CA GLN A 16 4.86 -2.84 10.35
C GLN A 16 4.41 -1.43 9.99
N ALA A 17 3.92 -1.26 8.78
CA ALA A 17 3.33 -0.01 8.32
C ALA A 17 2.11 -0.27 7.42
N VAL A 18 1.21 0.70 7.39
CA VAL A 18 0.05 0.73 6.48
C VAL A 18 0.13 1.98 5.63
N VAL A 19 -0.07 1.83 4.33
CA VAL A 19 -0.13 2.93 3.37
C VAL A 19 -1.49 2.93 2.69
N GLU A 20 -2.21 4.03 2.83
CA GLU A 20 -3.47 4.27 2.14
C GLU A 20 -3.19 4.95 0.81
N VAL A 21 -3.64 4.34 -0.28
CA VAL A 21 -3.38 4.79 -1.64
C VAL A 21 -4.66 4.88 -2.45
N ASP A 22 -4.63 5.67 -3.50
CA ASP A 22 -5.58 5.61 -4.60
C ASP A 22 -4.95 4.79 -5.72
N SER A 23 -5.62 3.73 -6.16
CA SER A 23 -5.08 2.77 -7.11
C SER A 23 -6.01 2.56 -8.31
N PHE A 24 -5.49 2.00 -9.40
CA PHE A 24 -6.32 1.58 -10.54
C PHE A 24 -5.73 0.33 -11.21
N ARG A 25 -6.57 -0.36 -11.98
CA ARG A 25 -6.15 -1.47 -12.85
C ARG A 25 -5.86 -0.95 -14.25
N THR A 26 -4.82 -1.48 -14.90
CA THR A 26 -4.46 -1.07 -16.27
C THR A 26 -5.60 -1.24 -17.27
N ALA A 27 -6.46 -2.25 -17.06
CA ALA A 27 -7.65 -2.48 -17.90
C ALA A 27 -8.74 -1.40 -17.71
N THR A 28 -8.77 -0.71 -16.57
CA THR A 28 -9.76 0.32 -16.22
C THR A 28 -9.07 1.53 -15.57
N PRO A 29 -8.25 2.29 -16.31
CA PRO A 29 -7.38 3.32 -15.74
C PRO A 29 -8.12 4.53 -15.16
N HIS A 30 -9.38 4.74 -15.54
CA HIS A 30 -10.22 5.82 -15.03
C HIS A 30 -10.97 5.45 -13.74
N GLU A 31 -10.95 4.17 -13.35
CA GLU A 31 -11.61 3.69 -12.14
C GLU A 31 -10.62 3.71 -10.98
N ILE A 32 -10.69 4.77 -10.17
CA ILE A 32 -9.86 4.92 -8.98
C ILE A 32 -10.49 4.18 -7.81
N VAL A 33 -9.73 3.26 -7.22
CA VAL A 33 -10.11 2.43 -6.09
C VAL A 33 -9.19 2.74 -4.90
N PRO A 34 -9.72 3.30 -3.81
CA PRO A 34 -9.07 3.36 -2.51
C PRO A 34 -8.56 1.98 -2.09
N SER A 35 -7.30 1.87 -1.68
CA SER A 35 -6.71 0.62 -1.22
C SER A 35 -5.72 0.84 -0.09
N SER A 36 -5.63 -0.14 0.80
CA SER A 36 -4.64 -0.21 1.87
C SER A 36 -3.54 -1.19 1.50
N ILE A 37 -2.28 -0.80 1.68
CA ILE A 37 -1.11 -1.66 1.47
C ILE A 37 -0.45 -1.87 2.83
N ASN A 38 -0.40 -3.13 3.26
CA ASN A 38 0.34 -3.52 4.45
C ASN A 38 1.80 -3.78 4.07
N LEU A 39 2.70 -3.24 4.88
CA LEU A 39 4.13 -3.40 4.75
C LEU A 39 4.69 -4.05 6.01
N MET A 40 5.61 -4.97 5.81
CA MET A 40 6.48 -5.50 6.87
C MET A 40 7.94 -5.22 6.56
N LYS A 41 8.72 -4.94 7.60
CA LYS A 41 10.16 -4.72 7.49
C LYS A 41 10.89 -6.07 7.58
N VAL A 42 11.52 -6.47 6.48
CA VAL A 42 12.29 -7.72 6.36
C VAL A 42 13.71 -7.34 5.97
N ASP A 43 14.68 -7.72 6.81
CA ASP A 43 16.11 -7.40 6.62
C ASP A 43 16.40 -5.90 6.45
N GLY A 44 15.63 -5.05 7.15
CA GLY A 44 15.76 -3.60 7.10
C GLY A 44 15.01 -2.92 5.95
N GLU A 45 14.43 -3.68 5.03
CA GLU A 45 13.66 -3.18 3.89
C GLU A 45 12.15 -3.42 4.06
N TRP A 46 11.33 -2.46 3.64
CA TRP A 46 9.87 -2.61 3.65
C TRP A 46 9.39 -3.45 2.47
N LYS A 47 8.61 -4.49 2.73
CA LYS A 47 8.02 -5.39 1.73
C LYS A 47 6.52 -5.42 1.87
N VAL A 48 5.81 -5.50 0.75
CA VAL A 48 4.35 -5.67 0.73
C VAL A 48 3.98 -7.06 1.26
N CYS A 49 3.04 -7.11 2.20
CA CYS A 49 2.50 -8.34 2.74
C CYS A 49 0.98 -8.36 2.63
N SER A 50 0.42 -9.56 2.59
CA SER A 50 -1.02 -9.75 2.74
C SER A 50 -1.41 -9.50 4.21
N PRO A 51 -2.55 -8.86 4.49
CA PRO A 51 -3.15 -8.95 5.82
C PRO A 51 -3.46 -10.42 6.13
N GLU A 52 -3.18 -10.86 7.37
CA GLU A 52 -3.72 -12.10 7.93
C GLU A 52 -5.22 -11.98 8.24
#